data_AF-A0A239JZE4-F1
#
_entry.id   AF-A0A239JZE4-F1
#
_cell.length_a   1.000
_cell.length_b   1.000
_cell.length_c   1.000
_cell.angle_alpha   90.00
_cell.angle_beta   90.00
_cell.angle_gamma   90.00
#
_symmetry.space_group_name_H-M   'P 1'
#
loop_
_entity.id
_entity.type
_entity.pdbx_description
1 polymer ?
#
loop_
_entity_poly.entity_id
_entity_poly.type
_entity_poly.pdbx_seq_one_letter_code
_entity_poly.pdbx_strand_id
1 'polypeptide(L)'
;MYLHILGSAAGGGFPQWNCNCRNCHGVRTGQVLARARTQSSIALSDDGKQWILCNASPDIRAQIGAFPALQPARRPRDTAIAGIILLDSQIDHCTGLLSLREGCPHDVWCTDVVHQDLNSGFPLFPMLSHWNGGLRHQSIGLHGEPFEIAACPRLRFTAIPLRSAAPPYSPHRHNPQPGDNIGLFVEDLRSGGKLFYAPGLGQVDEALLAWMRRADCLLVDGTLWQEDEMRLCGVGDKTGREMGHLPQSGPGGMLEVLEHLPARRKVLIHINNTNPILDPASPERAELDAHGIEVAWDGMPIHL
;
A
#
# COMPACT_ATOMS: atom_id res chain seq x y z
N MET A 1 -4.27 17.99 -1.09
CA MET A 1 -4.48 16.55 -1.13
C MET A 1 -4.55 16.00 0.29
N TYR A 2 -5.64 15.31 0.61
CA TYR A 2 -5.82 14.54 1.83
C TYR A 2 -5.37 13.11 1.56
N LEU A 3 -4.51 12.58 2.42
CA LEU A 3 -4.17 11.16 2.48
C LEU A 3 -4.49 10.64 3.89
N HIS A 4 -5.10 9.47 3.95
CA HIS A 4 -5.39 8.77 5.19
C HIS A 4 -4.86 7.35 5.11
N ILE A 5 -4.02 6.95 6.05
CA ILE A 5 -3.52 5.58 6.14
C ILE A 5 -4.58 4.72 6.82
N LEU A 6 -5.22 3.85 6.06
CA LEU A 6 -6.23 2.92 6.58
C LEU A 6 -5.57 1.74 7.29
N GLY A 7 -4.54 1.19 6.65
CA GLY A 7 -3.71 0.12 7.20
C GLY A 7 -2.26 0.34 6.85
N SER A 8 -1.37 0.00 7.78
CA SER A 8 0.06 0.29 7.68
C SER A 8 0.97 -0.94 7.75
N ALA A 9 0.43 -2.13 8.00
CA ALA A 9 1.20 -3.37 8.04
C ALA A 9 1.27 -4.05 6.66
N ALA A 10 2.27 -4.90 6.47
CA ALA A 10 2.35 -5.83 5.34
C ALA A 10 1.30 -6.94 5.44
N GLY A 11 1.31 -7.89 4.50
CA GLY A 11 0.48 -9.09 4.52
C GLY A 11 0.45 -9.80 5.88
N GLY A 12 -0.75 -10.13 6.36
CA GLY A 12 -0.98 -10.78 7.65
C GLY A 12 -1.23 -9.81 8.83
N GLY A 13 -0.90 -8.52 8.68
CA GLY A 13 -1.14 -7.51 9.71
C GLY A 13 -0.19 -7.62 10.90
N PHE A 14 -0.41 -6.78 11.92
CA PHE A 14 0.33 -6.81 13.18
C PHE A 14 -0.61 -6.62 14.38
N PRO A 15 -0.66 -7.57 15.34
CA PRO A 15 0.00 -8.87 15.32
C PRO A 15 -0.62 -9.81 14.28
N GLN A 16 0.21 -10.58 13.56
CA GLN A 16 -0.28 -11.58 12.61
C GLN A 16 -0.90 -12.77 13.36
N TRP A 17 -2.04 -13.27 12.86
CA TRP A 17 -2.91 -14.22 13.56
C TRP A 17 -2.21 -15.50 14.07
N ASN A 18 -1.25 -16.04 13.32
CA ASN A 18 -0.51 -17.27 13.66
C ASN A 18 0.96 -17.02 14.08
N CYS A 19 1.38 -15.77 14.24
CA CYS A 19 2.78 -15.45 14.51
C CYS A 19 3.04 -15.26 16.02
N ASN A 20 4.13 -15.81 16.53
CA ASN A 20 4.61 -15.61 17.90
C ASN A 20 6.06 -15.08 17.96
N CYS A 21 6.51 -14.38 16.90
CA CYS A 21 7.78 -13.65 16.96
C CYS A 21 7.78 -12.65 18.12
N ARG A 22 8.96 -12.13 18.50
CA ARG A 22 9.14 -11.16 19.60
C ARG A 22 8.05 -10.07 19.58
N ASN A 23 7.80 -9.46 18.43
CA ASN A 23 6.84 -8.36 18.31
C ASN A 23 5.40 -8.83 18.50
N CYS A 24 4.97 -9.88 17.79
CA CYS A 24 3.59 -10.37 17.88
C CYS A 24 3.27 -10.95 19.26
N HIS A 25 4.19 -11.70 19.86
CA HIS A 25 4.04 -12.18 21.23
C HIS A 25 4.07 -11.02 22.22
N GLY A 26 5.04 -10.11 22.08
CA GLY A 26 5.26 -8.98 22.98
C GLY A 26 4.09 -8.01 23.03
N VAL A 27 3.42 -7.72 21.90
CA VAL A 27 2.24 -6.86 21.89
C VAL A 27 1.03 -7.54 22.56
N ARG A 28 0.91 -8.87 22.46
CA ARG A 28 -0.16 -9.63 23.14
C ARG A 28 0.05 -9.73 24.64
N THR A 29 1.30 -9.82 25.10
CA THR A 29 1.65 -9.94 26.53
C THR A 29 1.93 -8.60 27.21
N GLY A 30 1.92 -7.50 26.46
CA GLY A 30 2.25 -6.16 26.96
C GLY A 30 3.75 -5.92 27.18
N GLN A 31 4.62 -6.82 26.73
CA GLN A 31 6.07 -6.66 26.79
C GLN A 31 6.61 -5.69 25.73
N VAL A 32 5.90 -5.53 24.62
CA VAL A 32 6.21 -4.55 23.57
C VAL A 32 5.05 -3.56 23.48
N LEU A 33 5.32 -2.28 23.72
CA LEU A 33 4.32 -1.20 23.69
C LEU A 33 4.10 -0.69 22.26
N ALA A 34 3.73 -1.59 21.36
CA ALA A 34 3.41 -1.28 19.96
C ALA A 34 1.89 -1.22 19.72
N ARG A 35 1.49 -0.56 18.63
CA ARG A 35 0.09 -0.48 18.20
C ARG A 35 -0.21 -1.54 17.15
N ALA A 36 -1.39 -2.18 17.27
CA ALA A 36 -1.90 -3.06 16.22
C ALA A 36 -2.09 -2.30 14.91
N ARG A 37 -1.94 -3.00 13.79
CA ARG A 37 -2.01 -2.47 12.42
C ARG A 37 -2.66 -3.48 11.50
N THR A 38 -3.58 -2.99 10.69
CA THR A 38 -4.24 -3.68 9.59
C THR A 38 -3.38 -3.63 8.33
N GLN A 39 -3.71 -4.48 7.36
CA GLN A 39 -2.98 -4.63 6.11
C GLN A 39 -3.05 -3.39 5.22
N SER A 40 -1.96 -3.13 4.51
CA SER A 40 -1.68 -1.91 3.76
C SER A 40 -2.83 -1.44 2.88
N SER A 41 -3.30 -0.22 3.15
CA SER A 41 -4.28 0.49 2.32
C SER A 41 -4.26 1.97 2.69
N ILE A 42 -4.47 2.84 1.70
CA ILE A 42 -4.63 4.28 1.92
C ILE A 42 -5.88 4.81 1.22
N ALA A 43 -6.40 5.94 1.69
CA ALA A 43 -7.46 6.69 1.02
C ALA A 43 -6.96 8.09 0.65
N LEU A 44 -7.24 8.52 -0.57
CA LEU A 44 -6.86 9.82 -1.13
C LEU A 44 -8.09 10.66 -1.43
N SER A 45 -8.02 11.98 -1.22
CA SER A 45 -9.09 12.90 -1.56
C SER A 45 -8.55 14.30 -1.87
N ASP A 46 -9.23 15.05 -2.75
CA ASP A 46 -8.97 16.47 -2.97
C ASP A 46 -9.97 17.40 -2.23
N ASP A 47 -11.01 16.84 -1.62
CA ASP A 47 -12.09 17.62 -1.00
C ASP A 47 -12.51 17.13 0.41
N GLY A 48 -11.95 15.99 0.86
CA GLY A 48 -12.26 15.34 2.13
C GLY A 48 -13.64 14.65 2.18
N LYS A 49 -14.37 14.60 1.05
CA LYS A 49 -15.75 14.08 0.97
C LYS A 49 -15.88 12.88 0.05
N GLN A 50 -15.14 12.84 -1.06
CA GLN A 50 -15.03 11.67 -1.93
C GLN A 50 -13.62 11.13 -1.83
N TRP A 51 -13.50 9.80 -1.79
CA TRP A 51 -12.24 9.13 -1.51
C TRP A 51 -11.93 8.09 -2.57
N ILE A 52 -10.66 8.07 -2.99
CA ILE A 52 -10.08 7.04 -3.83
C ILE A 52 -9.33 6.09 -2.91
N LEU A 53 -9.71 4.82 -2.94
CA LEU A 53 -9.05 3.77 -2.18
C LEU A 53 -7.85 3.24 -2.99
N CYS A 54 -6.66 3.19 -2.40
CA CYS A 54 -5.51 2.50 -3.01
C CYS A 54 -5.28 1.18 -2.27
N ASN A 55 -5.46 0.08 -2.98
CA ASN A 55 -5.56 -1.30 -2.50
C ASN A 55 -6.76 -1.52 -1.55
N ALA A 56 -7.47 -2.63 -1.72
CA ALA A 56 -8.58 -3.05 -0.87
C ALA A 56 -8.13 -4.26 -0.03
N SER A 57 -7.68 -4.00 1.20
CA SER A 57 -7.11 -5.04 2.05
C SER A 57 -8.16 -6.01 2.63
N PRO A 58 -7.77 -7.21 3.11
CA PRO A 58 -8.67 -8.10 3.85
C PRO A 58 -9.36 -7.44 5.05
N ASP A 59 -8.72 -6.42 5.64
CA ASP A 59 -9.20 -5.71 6.82
C ASP A 59 -10.17 -4.56 6.51
N ILE A 60 -10.56 -4.38 5.23
CA ILE A 60 -11.29 -3.20 4.75
C ILE A 60 -12.54 -2.86 5.55
N ARG A 61 -13.24 -3.87 6.11
CA ARG A 61 -14.41 -3.63 6.96
C ARG A 61 -14.06 -2.85 8.23
N ALA A 62 -12.98 -3.25 8.91
CA ALA A 62 -12.52 -2.57 10.12
C ALA A 62 -11.95 -1.20 9.78
N GLN A 63 -11.20 -1.10 8.67
CA GLN A 63 -10.63 0.15 8.18
C GLN A 63 -11.71 1.20 7.85
N ILE A 64 -12.77 0.82 7.13
CA ILE A 64 -13.93 1.70 6.87
C ILE A 64 -14.60 2.10 8.19
N GLY A 65 -14.79 1.16 9.12
CA GLY A 65 -15.40 1.43 10.42
C GLY A 65 -14.59 2.41 11.28
N ALA A 66 -13.27 2.42 11.14
CA ALA A 66 -12.36 3.30 11.87
C ALA A 66 -12.21 4.70 11.25
N PHE A 67 -12.65 4.90 9.99
CA PHE A 67 -12.56 6.18 9.31
C PHE A 67 -13.96 6.70 8.87
N PRO A 68 -14.65 7.47 9.73
CA PRO A 68 -16.03 7.91 9.50
C PRO A 68 -16.26 8.67 8.19
N ALA A 69 -15.23 9.29 7.62
CA ALA A 69 -15.34 10.00 6.32
C ALA A 69 -15.74 9.06 5.17
N LEU A 70 -15.48 7.74 5.29
CA LEU A 70 -15.93 6.74 4.31
C LEU A 70 -17.42 6.39 4.43
N GLN A 71 -18.09 6.79 5.51
CA GLN A 71 -19.54 6.63 5.70
C GLN A 71 -20.23 7.99 5.90
N PRO A 72 -20.48 8.75 4.82
CA PRO A 72 -21.01 10.11 4.92
C PRO A 72 -22.51 10.16 5.21
N ALA A 73 -23.20 9.01 5.28
CA ALA A 73 -24.60 8.89 5.68
C ALA A 73 -25.58 9.81 4.91
N ARG A 74 -25.34 10.05 3.61
CA ARG A 74 -26.17 10.94 2.78
C ARG A 74 -27.48 10.28 2.35
N ARG A 75 -27.56 8.94 2.46
CA ARG A 75 -28.68 8.08 2.07
C ARG A 75 -28.63 6.75 2.83
N PRO A 76 -29.71 5.92 2.84
CA PRO A 76 -29.73 4.67 3.61
C PRO A 76 -28.63 3.65 3.28
N ARG A 77 -28.16 3.61 2.02
CA ARG A 77 -26.94 2.89 1.60
C ARG A 77 -25.97 3.86 0.98
N ASP A 78 -24.86 4.11 1.65
CA ASP A 78 -23.90 5.11 1.20
C ASP A 78 -22.46 4.70 1.49
N THR A 79 -21.54 5.24 0.69
CA THR A 79 -20.10 5.17 0.88
C THR A 79 -19.46 6.39 0.21
N ALA A 80 -18.36 6.89 0.77
CA ALA A 80 -17.55 7.91 0.12
C ALA A 80 -16.47 7.34 -0.80
N ILE A 81 -16.32 6.01 -0.86
CA ILE A 81 -15.41 5.36 -1.82
C ILE A 81 -15.97 5.58 -3.22
N ALA A 82 -15.27 6.38 -4.02
CA ALA A 82 -15.70 6.78 -5.35
C ALA A 82 -14.85 6.15 -6.47
N GLY A 83 -13.75 5.51 -6.12
CA GLY A 83 -12.92 4.72 -7.02
C GLY A 83 -11.89 3.91 -6.25
N ILE A 84 -11.41 2.83 -6.86
CA ILE A 84 -10.42 1.93 -6.25
C ILE A 84 -9.25 1.78 -7.22
N ILE A 85 -8.02 2.05 -6.79
CA ILE A 85 -6.80 1.79 -7.56
C ILE A 85 -6.13 0.56 -6.94
N LEU A 86 -5.80 -0.45 -7.75
CA LEU A 86 -4.97 -1.58 -7.34
C LEU A 86 -3.57 -1.43 -7.92
N LEU A 87 -2.57 -1.49 -7.04
CA LEU A 87 -1.16 -1.35 -7.43
C LEU A 87 -0.57 -2.68 -7.92
N ASP A 88 -1.18 -3.80 -7.54
CA ASP A 88 -0.82 -5.16 -7.92
C ASP A 88 -2.02 -6.09 -7.74
N SER A 89 -1.82 -7.39 -8.02
CA SER A 89 -2.82 -8.45 -7.84
C SER A 89 -2.63 -9.22 -6.53
N GLN A 90 -1.90 -8.72 -5.54
CA GLN A 90 -1.67 -9.50 -4.32
C GLN A 90 -2.95 -9.72 -3.51
N ILE A 91 -3.03 -10.86 -2.81
CA ILE A 91 -4.22 -11.24 -2.01
C ILE A 91 -4.51 -10.18 -0.95
N ASP A 92 -3.47 -9.67 -0.30
CA ASP A 92 -3.55 -8.62 0.72
C ASP A 92 -3.95 -7.24 0.19
N HIS A 93 -3.92 -7.03 -1.13
CA HIS A 93 -4.33 -5.78 -1.77
C HIS A 93 -5.66 -5.87 -2.53
N CYS A 94 -6.19 -7.07 -2.76
CA CYS A 94 -7.40 -7.27 -3.57
C CYS A 94 -8.58 -7.90 -2.81
N THR A 95 -8.33 -8.67 -1.74
CA THR A 95 -9.37 -9.46 -1.04
C THR A 95 -10.51 -8.59 -0.49
N GLY A 96 -10.21 -7.34 -0.10
CA GLY A 96 -11.21 -6.40 0.40
C GLY A 96 -12.35 -6.13 -0.58
N LEU A 97 -12.13 -6.28 -1.90
CA LEU A 97 -13.16 -6.12 -2.92
C LEU A 97 -14.36 -7.05 -2.69
N LEU A 98 -14.13 -8.27 -2.18
CA LEU A 98 -15.20 -9.20 -1.82
C LEU A 98 -16.14 -8.64 -0.75
N SER A 99 -15.62 -7.84 0.19
CA SER A 99 -16.39 -7.21 1.26
C SER A 99 -17.15 -5.95 0.82
N LEU A 100 -16.94 -5.49 -0.42
CA LEU A 100 -17.59 -4.29 -0.97
C LEU A 100 -18.76 -4.62 -1.92
N ARG A 101 -19.07 -5.91 -2.11
CA ARG A 101 -20.04 -6.41 -3.12
C ARG A 101 -21.46 -5.87 -2.96
N GLU A 102 -21.92 -5.59 -1.73
CA GLU A 102 -23.24 -5.00 -1.47
C GLU A 102 -23.37 -3.54 -1.93
N GLY A 103 -22.25 -2.91 -2.27
CA GLY A 103 -22.16 -1.54 -2.80
C GLY A 103 -21.90 -1.44 -4.30
N CYS A 104 -21.79 -2.56 -5.02
CA CYS A 104 -21.56 -2.54 -6.47
C CYS A 104 -22.64 -1.76 -7.24
N PRO A 105 -22.28 -1.14 -8.40
CA PRO A 105 -21.01 -1.28 -9.11
C PRO A 105 -19.88 -0.39 -8.55
N HIS A 106 -18.63 -0.83 -8.71
CA HIS A 106 -17.42 -0.06 -8.37
C HIS A 106 -16.52 0.11 -9.60
N ASP A 107 -15.97 1.30 -9.80
CA ASP A 107 -14.88 1.50 -10.76
C ASP A 107 -13.54 1.11 -10.12
N VAL A 108 -12.80 0.24 -10.81
CA VAL A 108 -11.52 -0.32 -10.35
C VAL A 108 -10.46 -0.07 -11.41
N TRP A 109 -9.48 0.76 -11.06
CA TRP A 109 -8.32 1.07 -11.86
C TRP A 109 -7.21 0.07 -11.56
N CYS A 110 -6.79 -0.66 -12.59
CA CYS A 110 -5.62 -1.53 -12.52
C CYS A 110 -5.02 -1.75 -13.90
N THR A 111 -3.77 -2.19 -13.94
CA THR A 111 -3.09 -2.57 -15.19
C THR A 111 -3.77 -3.77 -15.84
N ASP A 112 -3.55 -3.98 -17.14
CA ASP A 112 -4.15 -5.11 -17.86
C ASP A 112 -3.67 -6.47 -17.31
N VAL A 113 -2.44 -6.56 -16.83
CA VAL A 113 -1.89 -7.80 -16.24
C VAL A 113 -2.51 -8.11 -14.88
N VAL A 114 -2.75 -7.09 -14.04
CA VAL A 114 -3.50 -7.26 -12.79
C VAL A 114 -4.95 -7.66 -13.10
N HIS A 115 -5.57 -7.04 -14.11
CA HIS A 115 -6.92 -7.44 -14.54
C HIS A 115 -6.97 -8.89 -15.03
N GLN A 116 -5.94 -9.38 -15.75
CA GLN A 116 -5.84 -10.78 -16.17
C GLN A 116 -5.78 -11.74 -14.96
N ASP A 117 -4.95 -11.46 -13.97
CA ASP A 117 -4.88 -12.25 -12.73
C ASP A 117 -6.24 -12.27 -12.02
N LEU A 118 -6.91 -11.11 -11.96
CA LEU A 118 -8.20 -10.94 -11.29
C LEU A 118 -9.42 -11.41 -12.11
N ASN A 119 -9.18 -11.93 -13.33
CA ASN A 119 -10.16 -12.65 -14.14
C ASN A 119 -9.86 -14.15 -14.25
N SER A 120 -8.74 -14.63 -13.71
CA SER A 120 -8.29 -16.02 -13.86
C SER A 120 -7.89 -16.64 -12.52
N GLY A 121 -6.63 -16.50 -12.09
CA GLY A 121 -6.09 -17.15 -10.90
C GLY A 121 -6.78 -16.73 -9.60
N PHE A 122 -7.27 -15.49 -9.51
CA PHE A 122 -8.12 -15.02 -8.43
C PHE A 122 -9.30 -14.22 -9.01
N PRO A 123 -10.37 -14.89 -9.48
CA PRO A 123 -11.33 -14.32 -10.43
C PRO A 123 -12.36 -13.38 -9.78
N LEU A 124 -11.90 -12.30 -9.14
CA LEU A 124 -12.73 -11.29 -8.47
C LEU A 124 -13.68 -10.58 -9.43
N PHE A 125 -13.23 -10.23 -10.65
CA PHE A 125 -14.10 -9.57 -11.65
C PHE A 125 -15.25 -10.49 -12.09
N PRO A 126 -15.00 -11.74 -12.54
CA PRO A 126 -16.07 -12.69 -12.83
C PRO A 126 -16.99 -12.96 -11.63
N MET A 127 -16.42 -13.21 -10.44
CA MET A 127 -17.20 -13.50 -9.24
C MET A 127 -18.15 -12.35 -8.87
N LEU A 128 -17.65 -11.11 -8.85
CA LEU A 128 -18.43 -9.97 -8.39
C LEU A 128 -19.38 -9.42 -9.46
N SER A 129 -19.24 -9.83 -10.73
CA SER A 129 -20.20 -9.49 -11.79
C SER A 129 -21.65 -9.86 -11.45
N HIS A 130 -21.84 -10.89 -10.62
CA HIS A 130 -23.14 -11.35 -10.12
C HIS A 130 -23.79 -10.39 -9.10
N TRP A 131 -23.07 -9.37 -8.61
CA TRP A 131 -23.58 -8.34 -7.71
C TRP A 131 -23.74 -7.00 -8.44
N ASN A 132 -24.92 -6.74 -8.98
CA ASN A 132 -25.31 -5.45 -9.57
C ASN A 132 -24.28 -4.86 -10.57
N GLY A 133 -23.73 -5.70 -11.45
CA GLY A 133 -22.72 -5.31 -12.45
C GLY A 133 -21.27 -5.39 -11.97
N GLY A 134 -21.03 -5.60 -10.67
CA GLY A 134 -19.71 -5.93 -10.14
C GLY A 134 -18.66 -4.82 -10.25
N LEU A 135 -17.45 -5.23 -10.61
CA LEU A 135 -16.29 -4.35 -10.77
C LEU A 135 -16.17 -3.91 -12.24
N ARG A 136 -16.01 -2.61 -12.47
CA ARG A 136 -15.80 -2.03 -13.80
C ARG A 136 -14.33 -1.68 -13.96
N HIS A 137 -13.63 -2.42 -14.82
CA HIS A 137 -12.21 -2.20 -15.08
C HIS A 137 -11.98 -0.87 -15.80
N GLN A 138 -11.04 -0.10 -15.27
CA GLN A 138 -10.47 1.10 -15.88
C GLN A 138 -8.97 0.84 -16.08
N SER A 139 -8.52 0.74 -17.32
CA SER A 139 -7.12 0.36 -17.60
C SER A 139 -6.15 1.47 -17.22
N ILE A 140 -5.02 1.09 -16.62
CA ILE A 140 -3.89 1.97 -16.30
C ILE A 140 -2.77 1.71 -17.31
N GLY A 141 -2.38 2.75 -18.05
CA GLY A 141 -1.21 2.73 -18.93
C GLY A 141 0.12 2.76 -18.18
N LEU A 142 1.17 2.24 -18.80
CA LEU A 142 2.50 2.07 -18.18
C LEU A 142 3.58 2.99 -18.76
N HIS A 143 3.25 3.88 -19.70
CA HIS A 143 4.24 4.75 -20.36
C HIS A 143 4.31 6.15 -19.73
N GLY A 144 3.84 6.27 -18.48
CA GLY A 144 3.88 7.50 -17.71
C GLY A 144 2.78 8.50 -18.08
N GLU A 145 1.76 8.09 -18.83
CA GLU A 145 0.59 8.92 -19.08
C GLU A 145 -0.20 9.12 -17.79
N PRO A 146 -0.59 10.37 -17.47
CA PRO A 146 -1.46 10.61 -16.35
C PRO A 146 -2.88 10.13 -16.62
N PHE A 147 -3.57 9.68 -15.58
CA PHE A 147 -4.99 9.41 -15.56
C PHE A 147 -5.67 10.17 -14.42
N GLU A 148 -6.98 10.34 -14.55
CA GLU A 148 -7.81 11.12 -13.62
C GLU A 148 -9.02 10.30 -13.18
N ILE A 149 -9.48 10.54 -11.96
CA ILE A 149 -10.71 9.95 -11.42
C ILE A 149 -11.69 11.09 -11.17
N ALA A 150 -12.82 11.07 -11.88
CA ALA A 150 -13.76 12.20 -11.93
C ALA A 150 -14.27 12.66 -10.55
N ALA A 151 -14.29 11.77 -9.56
CA ALA A 151 -14.69 12.07 -8.20
C ALA A 151 -13.68 12.94 -7.42
N CYS A 152 -12.41 12.95 -7.82
CA CYS A 152 -11.36 13.80 -7.26
C CYS A 152 -10.59 14.48 -8.41
N PRO A 153 -11.21 15.42 -9.15
CA PRO A 153 -10.69 15.94 -10.41
C PRO A 153 -9.41 16.79 -10.27
N ARG A 154 -9.02 17.14 -9.03
CA ARG A 154 -7.76 17.85 -8.77
C ARG A 154 -6.61 16.92 -8.45
N LEU A 155 -6.84 15.61 -8.33
CA LEU A 155 -5.77 14.63 -8.20
C LEU A 155 -5.45 14.06 -9.58
N ARG A 156 -4.21 14.25 -10.02
CA ARG A 156 -3.66 13.61 -11.20
C ARG A 156 -2.80 12.43 -10.78
N PHE A 157 -3.02 11.27 -11.38
CA PHE A 157 -2.30 10.04 -11.07
C PHE A 157 -1.40 9.66 -12.23
N THR A 158 -0.17 9.27 -11.95
CA THR A 158 0.73 8.63 -12.92
C THR A 158 1.22 7.32 -12.33
N ALA A 159 1.02 6.22 -13.07
CA ALA A 159 1.54 4.92 -12.69
C ALA A 159 3.02 4.81 -13.04
N ILE A 160 3.83 4.36 -12.09
CA ILE A 160 5.27 4.16 -12.23
C ILE A 160 5.54 2.66 -12.18
N PRO A 161 5.92 2.01 -13.30
CA PRO A 161 6.24 0.58 -13.29
C PRO A 161 7.33 0.26 -12.28
N LEU A 162 7.12 -0.75 -11.44
CA LEU A 162 8.11 -1.27 -10.51
C LEU A 162 8.62 -2.63 -11.00
N ARG A 163 9.70 -3.12 -10.40
CA ARG A 163 10.17 -4.48 -10.69
C ARG A 163 9.10 -5.49 -10.28
N SER A 164 8.62 -6.23 -11.27
CA SER A 164 7.50 -7.15 -11.17
C SER A 164 7.77 -8.38 -10.30
N ALA A 165 6.85 -8.66 -9.39
CA ALA A 165 6.74 -9.91 -8.63
C ALA A 165 5.26 -10.31 -8.53
N ALA A 166 4.77 -11.00 -9.56
CA ALA A 166 3.40 -11.50 -9.57
C ALA A 166 3.12 -12.46 -8.39
N PRO A 167 1.88 -12.47 -7.85
CA PRO A 167 1.55 -13.26 -6.67
C PRO A 167 1.66 -14.77 -6.92
N PRO A 168 1.78 -15.59 -5.87
CA PRO A 168 1.94 -17.03 -6.00
C PRO A 168 0.87 -17.77 -6.82
N TYR A 169 -0.35 -17.23 -6.88
CA TYR A 169 -1.48 -17.82 -7.60
C TYR A 169 -1.49 -17.42 -9.09
N SER A 170 -0.72 -16.41 -9.49
CA SER A 170 -0.75 -15.86 -10.85
C SER A 170 -0.35 -16.93 -11.87
N PRO A 171 -1.10 -17.10 -12.97
CA PRO A 171 -0.73 -18.01 -14.06
C PRO A 171 0.63 -17.70 -14.68
N HIS A 172 1.10 -16.44 -14.58
CA HIS A 172 2.40 -15.99 -15.09
C HIS A 172 3.41 -15.67 -13.99
N ARG A 173 3.28 -16.24 -12.78
CA ARG A 173 4.22 -16.02 -11.67
C ARG A 173 5.71 -16.18 -12.05
N HIS A 174 6.00 -17.17 -12.89
CA HIS A 174 7.37 -17.47 -13.34
C HIS A 174 7.81 -16.70 -14.59
N ASN A 175 6.95 -15.81 -15.09
CA ASN A 175 7.19 -14.92 -16.23
C ASN A 175 6.70 -13.50 -15.89
N PRO A 176 7.44 -12.77 -15.02
CA PRO A 176 7.02 -11.44 -14.58
C PRO A 176 6.83 -10.49 -15.75
N GLN A 177 5.74 -9.73 -15.74
CA GLN A 177 5.37 -8.80 -16.80
C GLN A 177 5.37 -7.36 -16.29
N PRO A 178 5.78 -6.37 -17.10
CA PRO A 178 5.59 -4.96 -16.75
C PRO A 178 4.13 -4.68 -16.39
N GLY A 179 3.92 -4.04 -15.24
CA GLY A 179 2.58 -3.72 -14.73
C GLY A 179 2.04 -4.68 -13.68
N ASP A 180 2.73 -5.79 -13.36
CA ASP A 180 2.38 -6.65 -12.22
C ASP A 180 2.37 -5.85 -10.91
N ASN A 181 3.30 -4.91 -10.78
CA ASN A 181 3.40 -3.97 -9.68
C ASN A 181 3.64 -2.56 -10.23
N ILE A 182 2.92 -1.57 -9.68
CA ILE A 182 3.13 -0.15 -9.96
C ILE A 182 3.27 0.63 -8.65
N GLY A 183 4.06 1.70 -8.67
CA GLY A 183 3.95 2.81 -7.75
C GLY A 183 2.98 3.86 -8.31
N LEU A 184 2.54 4.78 -7.47
CA LEU A 184 1.71 5.92 -7.86
C LEU A 184 2.43 7.22 -7.56
N PHE A 185 2.55 8.07 -8.58
CA PHE A 185 2.84 9.49 -8.40
C PHE A 185 1.53 10.27 -8.46
N VAL A 186 1.21 11.01 -7.41
CA VAL A 186 -0.06 11.75 -7.30
C VAL A 186 0.21 13.23 -7.12
N GLU A 187 -0.35 14.04 -8.02
CA GLU A 187 -0.21 15.50 -8.00
C GLU A 187 -1.55 16.15 -7.65
N ASP A 188 -1.55 17.04 -6.67
CA ASP A 188 -2.65 17.97 -6.45
C ASP A 188 -2.51 19.17 -7.40
N LEU A 189 -3.39 19.27 -8.39
CA LEU A 189 -3.37 20.33 -9.40
C LEU A 189 -3.68 21.72 -8.84
N ARG A 190 -4.19 21.82 -7.61
CA ARG A 190 -4.48 23.09 -6.93
C ARG A 190 -3.28 23.58 -6.13
N SER A 191 -2.67 22.72 -5.30
CA SER A 191 -1.54 23.14 -4.43
C SER A 191 -0.17 22.90 -5.07
N GLY A 192 -0.08 22.03 -6.07
CA GLY A 192 1.17 21.52 -6.62
C GLY A 192 1.83 20.44 -5.75
N GLY A 193 1.19 20.03 -4.64
CA GLY A 193 1.71 19.02 -3.72
C GLY A 193 1.78 17.64 -4.36
N LYS A 194 2.89 16.93 -4.16
CA LYS A 194 3.20 15.66 -4.83
C LYS A 194 3.48 14.54 -3.85
N LEU A 195 2.78 13.44 -4.03
CA LEU A 195 3.00 12.17 -3.32
C LEU A 195 3.64 11.15 -4.26
N PHE A 196 4.64 10.44 -3.78
CA PHE A 196 5.08 9.18 -4.38
C PHE A 196 4.74 8.04 -3.42
N TYR A 197 3.92 7.09 -3.87
CA TYR A 197 3.43 5.96 -3.11
C TYR A 197 3.89 4.64 -3.75
N ALA A 198 4.73 3.88 -3.06
CA ALA A 198 5.25 2.59 -3.50
C ALA A 198 5.38 1.63 -2.31
N PRO A 199 4.28 0.98 -1.87
CA PRO A 199 4.26 0.16 -0.66
C PRO A 199 5.04 -1.16 -0.81
N GLY A 200 5.23 -1.65 -2.04
CA GLY A 200 6.11 -2.76 -2.37
C GLY A 200 7.20 -2.29 -3.32
N LEU A 201 8.46 -2.29 -2.87
CA LEU A 201 9.58 -1.73 -3.60
C LEU A 201 10.83 -2.59 -3.41
N GLY A 202 11.10 -3.48 -4.36
CA GLY A 202 12.21 -4.43 -4.28
C GLY A 202 13.56 -3.93 -4.80
N GLN A 203 13.53 -2.90 -5.66
CA GLN A 203 14.73 -2.31 -6.23
C GLN A 203 14.47 -0.85 -6.60
N VAL A 204 15.50 -0.02 -6.43
CA VAL A 204 15.49 1.38 -6.82
C VAL A 204 16.53 1.59 -7.92
N ASP A 205 16.10 2.08 -9.08
CA ASP A 205 16.97 2.48 -10.18
C ASP A 205 16.91 4.01 -10.40
N GLU A 206 17.74 4.53 -11.30
CA GLU A 206 17.82 5.98 -11.54
C GLU A 206 16.51 6.56 -12.12
N ALA A 207 15.75 5.76 -12.88
CA ALA A 207 14.46 6.18 -13.40
C ALA A 207 13.45 6.38 -12.26
N LEU A 208 13.42 5.46 -11.29
CA LEU A 208 12.59 5.58 -10.11
C LEU A 208 13.04 6.74 -9.21
N LEU A 209 14.35 6.90 -8.99
CA LEU A 209 14.90 8.02 -8.23
C LEU A 209 14.51 9.36 -8.85
N ALA A 210 14.49 9.48 -10.18
CA ALA A 210 14.03 10.68 -10.86
C ALA A 210 12.57 11.03 -10.53
N TRP A 211 11.70 10.04 -10.36
CA TRP A 211 10.32 10.26 -9.87
C TRP A 211 10.28 10.64 -8.40
N MET A 212 11.00 9.92 -7.55
CA MET A 212 11.05 10.18 -6.11
C MET A 212 11.56 11.59 -5.80
N ARG A 213 12.57 12.09 -6.53
CA ARG A 213 13.09 13.46 -6.38
C ARG A 213 12.08 14.57 -6.65
N ARG A 214 10.98 14.26 -7.35
CA ARG A 214 9.92 15.23 -7.68
C ARG A 214 8.86 15.33 -6.58
N ALA A 215 8.81 14.39 -5.64
CA ALA A 215 7.75 14.31 -4.64
C ALA A 215 8.05 15.19 -3.41
N ASP A 216 6.99 15.76 -2.83
CA ASP A 216 7.06 16.44 -1.53
C ASP A 216 6.98 15.44 -0.38
N CYS A 217 6.28 14.32 -0.59
CA CYS A 217 6.15 13.21 0.35
C CYS A 217 6.46 11.86 -0.32
N LEU A 218 7.34 11.09 0.30
CA LEU A 218 7.62 9.70 -0.05
C LEU A 218 6.90 8.80 0.94
N LEU A 219 6.00 7.94 0.46
CA LEU A 219 5.33 6.90 1.23
C LEU A 219 5.71 5.55 0.63
N VAL A 220 6.72 4.90 1.21
CA VAL A 220 7.45 3.79 0.57
C VAL A 220 7.51 2.54 1.45
N ASP A 221 7.90 1.43 0.82
CA ASP A 221 8.08 0.12 1.44
C ASP A 221 8.91 0.16 2.74
N GLY A 222 8.30 -0.35 3.80
CA GLY A 222 8.82 -0.50 5.15
C GLY A 222 8.81 -1.95 5.63
N THR A 223 8.79 -2.93 4.73
CA THR A 223 8.46 -4.32 5.06
C THR A 223 9.44 -4.94 6.03
N LEU A 224 10.74 -4.96 5.71
CA LEU A 224 11.77 -5.61 6.52
C LEU A 224 12.92 -4.67 6.86
N TRP A 225 13.40 -4.71 8.09
CA TRP A 225 14.58 -3.97 8.50
C TRP A 225 15.84 -4.49 7.81
N GLN A 226 15.97 -5.81 7.70
CA GLN A 226 17.15 -6.47 7.12
C GLN A 226 16.76 -7.64 6.20
N GLU A 227 17.69 -8.02 5.33
CA GLU A 227 17.46 -8.98 4.23
C GLU A 227 16.95 -10.34 4.70
N ASP A 228 17.45 -10.87 5.83
CA ASP A 228 17.15 -12.20 6.36
C ASP A 228 16.26 -12.17 7.62
N GLU A 229 15.51 -11.08 7.83
CA GLU A 229 14.69 -10.85 9.02
C GLU A 229 13.74 -12.00 9.36
N MET A 230 13.12 -12.62 8.35
CA MET A 230 12.21 -13.75 8.52
C MET A 230 12.91 -14.97 9.13
N ARG A 231 14.16 -15.23 8.72
CA ARG A 231 15.00 -16.32 9.24
C ARG A 231 15.43 -16.03 10.68
N LEU A 232 15.89 -14.81 10.94
CA LEU A 232 16.32 -14.37 12.27
C LEU A 232 15.17 -14.41 13.29
N CYS A 233 13.95 -14.11 12.86
CA CYS A 233 12.75 -14.22 13.69
C CYS A 233 12.20 -15.66 13.78
N GLY A 234 12.74 -16.62 13.03
CA GLY A 234 12.31 -18.01 13.03
C GLY A 234 10.90 -18.25 12.45
N VAL A 235 10.43 -17.37 11.56
CA VAL A 235 9.06 -17.39 11.01
C VAL A 235 8.99 -17.61 9.50
N GLY A 236 10.12 -17.79 8.83
CA GLY A 236 10.19 -18.10 7.42
C GLY A 236 11.62 -18.21 6.90
N ASP A 237 11.76 -18.67 5.67
CA ASP A 237 13.03 -18.89 4.98
C ASP A 237 13.31 -17.90 3.85
N LYS A 238 12.30 -17.11 3.43
CA LYS A 238 12.45 -16.13 2.35
C LYS A 238 13.21 -14.89 2.79
N THR A 239 14.05 -14.37 1.90
CA THR A 239 14.70 -13.06 2.06
C THR A 239 13.83 -11.91 1.54
N GLY A 240 14.16 -10.68 1.90
CA GLY A 240 13.49 -9.47 1.38
C GLY A 240 13.46 -9.44 -0.14
N ARG A 241 14.60 -9.66 -0.81
CA ARG A 241 14.68 -9.68 -2.28
C ARG A 241 13.85 -10.78 -2.91
N GLU A 242 13.77 -11.97 -2.29
CA GLU A 242 12.91 -13.06 -2.77
C GLU A 242 11.42 -12.74 -2.65
N MET A 243 11.05 -11.83 -1.73
CA MET A 243 9.70 -11.31 -1.58
C MET A 243 9.47 -10.01 -2.35
N GLY A 244 10.48 -9.46 -3.02
CA GLY A 244 10.38 -8.20 -3.77
C GLY A 244 10.37 -6.95 -2.88
N HIS A 245 11.01 -7.00 -1.71
CA HIS A 245 11.09 -5.89 -0.75
C HIS A 245 12.55 -5.49 -0.49
N LEU A 246 12.86 -4.20 -0.64
CA LEU A 246 14.17 -3.63 -0.29
C LEU A 246 14.25 -3.46 1.24
N PRO A 247 15.24 -4.07 1.92
CA PRO A 247 15.41 -3.87 3.35
C PRO A 247 15.69 -2.41 3.69
N GLN A 248 15.33 -1.98 4.90
CA GLN A 248 15.65 -0.61 5.33
C GLN A 248 17.14 -0.39 5.57
N SER A 249 17.80 -1.35 6.22
CA SER A 249 19.21 -1.28 6.62
C SER A 249 20.14 -1.98 5.63
N GLY A 250 21.44 -1.70 5.79
CA GLY A 250 22.51 -2.28 4.98
C GLY A 250 22.76 -1.54 3.65
N PRO A 251 23.82 -1.92 2.93
CA PRO A 251 24.26 -1.21 1.73
C PRO A 251 23.18 -1.16 0.64
N GLY A 252 22.85 0.04 0.17
CA GLY A 252 21.79 0.30 -0.80
C GLY A 252 20.37 0.10 -0.25
N GLY A 253 20.21 -0.02 1.08
CA GLY A 253 18.92 -0.13 1.75
C GLY A 253 18.09 1.15 1.67
N MET A 254 16.83 1.06 2.08
CA MET A 254 15.88 2.18 2.01
C MET A 254 16.37 3.42 2.77
N LEU A 255 17.09 3.26 3.88
CA LEU A 255 17.68 4.38 4.63
C LEU A 255 18.64 5.20 3.76
N GLU A 256 19.62 4.55 3.13
CA GLU A 256 20.59 5.20 2.24
C GLU A 256 19.90 5.83 1.03
N VAL A 257 18.91 5.16 0.46
CA VAL A 257 18.10 5.71 -0.65
C VAL A 257 17.40 7.00 -0.22
N LEU A 258 16.72 6.98 0.93
CA LEU A 258 15.92 8.10 1.42
C LEU A 258 16.77 9.27 1.88
N GLU A 259 17.97 9.04 2.40
CA GLU A 259 18.89 10.10 2.87
C GLU A 259 19.16 11.14 1.77
N HIS A 260 19.34 10.70 0.53
CA HIS A 260 19.72 11.54 -0.61
C HIS A 260 18.55 12.22 -1.32
N LEU A 261 17.31 12.00 -0.87
CA LEU A 261 16.12 12.50 -1.54
C LEU A 261 15.59 13.80 -0.89
N PRO A 262 15.18 14.80 -1.69
CA PRO A 262 14.81 16.14 -1.22
C PRO A 262 13.41 16.23 -0.62
N ALA A 263 12.63 15.14 -0.62
CA ALA A 263 11.26 15.14 -0.12
C ALA A 263 11.21 15.61 1.33
N ARG A 264 10.26 16.49 1.63
CA ARG A 264 10.08 17.09 2.96
C ARG A 264 9.60 16.08 4.00
N ARG A 265 8.86 15.07 3.53
CA ARG A 265 8.28 14.02 4.37
C ARG A 265 8.62 12.66 3.81
N LYS A 266 9.11 11.76 4.66
CA LYS A 266 9.53 10.40 4.31
C LYS A 266 8.85 9.46 5.28
N VAL A 267 8.04 8.55 4.78
CA VAL A 267 7.19 7.68 5.60
C VAL A 267 7.30 6.24 5.10
N LEU A 268 7.61 5.33 6.01
CA LEU A 268 7.59 3.89 5.75
C LEU A 268 6.19 3.34 6.03
N ILE A 269 5.66 2.54 5.10
CA ILE A 269 4.36 1.84 5.19
C ILE A 269 4.55 0.37 4.77
N HIS A 270 3.51 -0.46 4.89
CA HIS A 270 3.58 -1.88 4.54
C HIS A 270 4.62 -2.61 5.39
N ILE A 271 4.54 -2.43 6.72
CA ILE A 271 5.56 -2.89 7.66
C ILE A 271 5.25 -4.32 8.11
N ASN A 272 6.19 -5.25 7.96
CA ASN A 272 5.96 -6.64 8.38
C ASN A 272 5.94 -6.78 9.89
N ASN A 273 5.21 -7.77 10.39
CA ASN A 273 5.07 -8.00 11.83
C ASN A 273 6.39 -8.35 12.55
N THR A 274 7.41 -8.79 11.82
CA THR A 274 8.76 -9.07 12.34
C THR A 274 9.62 -7.82 12.52
N ASN A 275 9.25 -6.71 11.88
CA ASN A 275 10.14 -5.57 11.75
C ASN A 275 10.32 -4.85 13.10
N PRO A 276 11.55 -4.67 13.61
CA PRO A 276 11.82 -4.03 14.89
C PRO A 276 11.34 -2.58 14.99
N ILE A 277 11.12 -1.87 13.88
CA ILE A 277 10.63 -0.47 13.90
C ILE A 277 9.20 -0.33 14.44
N LEU A 278 8.47 -1.45 14.54
CA LEU A 278 7.16 -1.52 15.18
C LEU A 278 7.24 -1.31 16.71
N ASP A 279 8.36 -1.68 17.34
CA ASP A 279 8.64 -1.43 18.74
C ASP A 279 9.19 0.00 18.90
N PRO A 280 8.44 0.94 19.52
CA PRO A 280 8.88 2.32 19.64
C PRO A 280 10.16 2.51 20.45
N ALA A 281 10.56 1.52 21.25
CA ALA A 281 11.77 1.57 22.07
C ALA A 281 12.99 0.91 21.40
N SER A 282 12.85 0.41 20.16
CA SER A 282 13.93 -0.26 19.46
C SER A 282 15.01 0.72 18.96
N PRO A 283 16.29 0.31 18.91
CA PRO A 283 17.33 1.14 18.31
C PRO A 283 17.07 1.42 16.83
N GLU A 284 16.44 0.49 16.10
CA GLU A 284 16.05 0.65 14.70
C GLU A 284 15.01 1.76 14.53
N ARG A 285 14.07 1.89 15.48
CA ARG A 285 13.13 3.01 15.50
C ARG A 285 13.85 4.34 15.77
N ALA A 286 14.78 4.36 16.72
CA ALA A 286 15.55 5.57 17.03
C ALA A 286 16.43 6.02 15.86
N GLU A 287 16.95 5.08 15.07
CA GLU A 287 17.70 5.37 13.84
C GLU A 287 16.80 6.06 12.80
N LEU A 288 15.60 5.54 12.55
CA LEU A 288 14.65 6.21 11.65
C LEU A 288 14.31 7.63 12.11
N ASP A 289 14.08 7.82 13.41
CA ASP A 289 13.79 9.14 13.98
C ASP A 289 14.97 10.11 13.78
N ALA A 290 16.22 9.63 13.92
CA ALA A 290 17.44 10.43 13.67
C ALA A 290 17.59 10.84 12.20
N HIS A 291 17.11 10.02 11.26
CA HIS A 291 17.08 10.31 9.83
C HIS A 291 15.81 11.08 9.39
N GLY A 292 14.90 11.41 10.31
CA GLY A 292 13.65 12.11 10.01
C GLY A 292 12.69 11.29 9.16
N ILE A 293 12.71 9.96 9.29
CA ILE A 293 11.86 9.02 8.56
C ILE A 293 10.76 8.54 9.51
N GLU A 294 9.51 8.78 9.13
CA GLU A 294 8.35 8.39 9.94
C GLU A 294 7.94 6.94 9.69
N VAL A 295 7.37 6.30 10.72
CA VAL A 295 6.78 4.97 10.62
C VAL A 295 5.26 5.09 10.63
N ALA A 296 4.60 4.64 9.55
CA ALA A 296 3.16 4.70 9.41
C ALA A 296 2.41 3.95 10.54
N TRP A 297 1.19 4.42 10.80
CA TRP A 297 0.24 3.80 11.72
C TRP A 297 -1.18 4.00 11.21
N ASP A 298 -2.06 3.07 11.56
CA ASP A 298 -3.46 3.08 11.12
C ASP A 298 -4.21 4.29 11.68
N GLY A 299 -4.79 5.09 10.78
CA GLY A 299 -5.45 6.35 11.10
C GLY A 299 -4.58 7.59 10.88
N MET A 300 -3.33 7.45 10.46
CA MET A 300 -2.41 8.57 10.24
C MET A 300 -2.89 9.47 9.09
N PRO A 301 -3.19 10.77 9.36
CA PRO A 301 -3.50 11.72 8.31
C PRO A 301 -2.21 12.36 7.76
N ILE A 302 -2.18 12.57 6.44
CA ILE A 302 -1.17 13.34 5.74
C ILE A 302 -1.88 14.37 4.86
N HIS A 303 -1.44 15.63 4.93
CA HIS A 303 -1.96 16.72 4.12
C HIS A 303 -0.83 17.30 3.28
N LEU A 304 -1.07 17.44 1.97
CA LEU A 304 -0.16 18.00 0.97
C LEU A 304 -0.87 19.08 0.13
#